data_AF-A0A1Y1Q927-F1
#
_entry.id   AF-A0A1Y1Q927-F1
#
_cell.length_a   1.000
_cell.length_b   1.000
_cell.length_c   1.000
_cell.angle_alpha   90.00
_cell.angle_beta   90.00
_cell.angle_gamma   90.00
#
_symmetry.space_group_name_H-M   'P 1'
#
loop_
_entity.id
_entity.type
_entity.pdbx_description
1 polymer ?
#
loop_
_entity_poly.entity_id
_entity_poly.type
_entity_poly.pdbx_seq_one_letter_code
_entity_poly.pdbx_strand_id
1 'polypeptide(L)'
;MSVGDMSGENVPPSITNPSAITFAENSIATVLDLTADDNKDAEGDGLVYTLAGQADDALFTLNAVTGELFFKKPPDYEKPQDANKDRAYIVGIKVCDSQGACAERVVIVSIQDVDEDNDGDGLMDSVEKVVGTDPWKADTDGDGIGDKPEVNDPTVPLDHDKDGLIDALDADDDNDGIATRYEKPDVNGDGSTSDALDSDGDGIADYLDTDDDNDTVLTRYEAPDVNADGNPQDARDTDKDSKPDYLDSDDDNDGSLTATEQPDPNADGNPADAVDNNKNGLPSYLDIEEDFLVTVQLRVFLQGPYSTATGLMENELFQKSYVPTLQPYGELKTAFGYVDSGSTVSPFDYHGKETMSASVLTATAKDAPVDWVLVELRDKFDPTKRSGMMSGVLQRDGDVVDAVTGSKTLSIFGVTDGDYYVVVRHRNHLGVMTAAPISLKTPPELIDFTHPGTKIYGGVNSRLQNSSVALLWAGDTNNSNSIITTGPGSDGSVILGAILVSPDNKLVNTAFRLTGYYATDLNMDGAVLYTGPRNDTNVLLGNVLMHPDNITYSNNFIIQGKVPR
;
A
#
# COMPACT_ATOMS: atom_id res chain seq x y z
N MET A 1 95.43 -10.68 -54.49
CA MET A 1 94.22 -11.19 -55.17
C MET A 1 93.90 -12.51 -54.48
N SER A 2 92.98 -12.48 -53.52
CA SER A 2 92.41 -13.71 -52.97
C SER A 2 91.56 -14.32 -54.06
N VAL A 3 91.87 -15.56 -54.43
CA VAL A 3 91.08 -16.32 -55.40
C VAL A 3 89.73 -16.55 -54.74
N GLY A 4 88.72 -15.83 -55.22
CA GLY A 4 87.33 -16.13 -54.90
C GLY A 4 87.05 -17.54 -55.35
N ASP A 5 86.60 -18.36 -54.41
CA ASP A 5 86.06 -19.68 -54.66
C ASP A 5 84.94 -19.56 -55.71
N MET A 6 85.23 -19.99 -56.94
CA MET A 6 84.26 -20.14 -58.03
C MET A 6 83.79 -21.59 -58.08
N SER A 7 83.22 -22.06 -56.97
CA SER A 7 82.25 -23.13 -56.98
C SER A 7 80.90 -22.52 -56.60
N GLY A 8 80.18 -21.99 -57.60
CA GLY A 8 78.79 -21.60 -57.45
C GLY A 8 77.88 -22.81 -57.31
N GLU A 9 78.24 -23.74 -56.41
CA GLU A 9 77.47 -24.95 -56.12
C GLU A 9 76.10 -24.55 -55.60
N ASN A 10 75.09 -25.17 -56.19
CA ASN A 10 73.72 -25.00 -55.76
C ASN A 10 73.56 -25.63 -54.39
N VAL A 11 73.16 -24.85 -53.39
CA VAL A 11 72.94 -25.34 -52.03
C VAL A 11 71.43 -25.40 -51.81
N PRO A 12 70.87 -26.48 -51.22
CA PRO A 12 69.45 -26.51 -50.91
C PRO A 12 69.04 -25.34 -50.00
N PRO A 13 67.81 -24.81 -50.15
CA PRO A 13 67.28 -23.79 -49.25
C PRO A 13 67.32 -24.23 -47.78
N SER A 14 67.54 -23.31 -46.85
CA SER A 14 67.51 -23.58 -45.41
C SER A 14 66.23 -23.00 -44.81
N ILE A 15 65.27 -23.86 -44.48
CA ILE A 15 64.06 -23.47 -43.75
C ILE A 15 64.48 -23.02 -42.33
N THR A 16 64.01 -21.87 -41.85
CA THR A 16 64.41 -21.33 -40.54
C THR A 16 63.30 -21.40 -39.48
N ASN A 17 62.05 -21.67 -39.88
CA ASN A 17 60.91 -21.79 -38.98
C ASN A 17 61.08 -22.91 -37.93
N PRO A 18 60.47 -22.77 -36.74
CA PRO A 18 60.49 -23.83 -35.73
C PRO A 18 59.85 -25.14 -36.25
N SER A 19 60.27 -26.28 -35.70
CA SER A 19 59.71 -27.61 -36.03
C SER A 19 58.41 -27.93 -35.28
N ALA A 20 57.98 -27.07 -34.36
CA ALA A 20 56.73 -27.20 -33.63
C ALA A 20 56.17 -25.81 -33.31
N ILE A 21 54.86 -25.63 -33.47
CA ILE A 21 54.13 -24.40 -33.15
C ILE A 21 52.78 -24.73 -32.49
N THR A 22 52.21 -23.74 -31.81
CA THR A 22 50.83 -23.78 -31.32
C THR A 22 49.95 -22.92 -32.20
N PHE A 23 48.72 -23.37 -32.45
CA PHE A 23 47.72 -22.65 -33.23
C PHE A 23 46.39 -22.68 -32.50
N ALA A 24 45.76 -21.52 -32.31
CA ALA A 24 44.45 -21.44 -31.68
C ALA A 24 43.40 -22.11 -32.57
N GLU A 25 42.49 -22.86 -31.97
CA GLU A 25 41.36 -23.41 -32.70
C GLU A 25 40.42 -22.32 -33.25
N ASN A 26 39.48 -22.72 -34.11
CA ASN A 26 38.50 -21.85 -34.77
C ASN A 26 39.11 -20.69 -35.61
N SER A 27 40.44 -20.56 -35.63
CA SER A 27 41.17 -19.53 -36.34
C SER A 27 41.30 -19.83 -37.83
N ILE A 28 41.07 -18.78 -38.64
CA ILE A 28 41.32 -18.77 -40.09
C ILE A 28 42.65 -18.09 -40.45
N ALA A 29 43.45 -17.70 -39.45
CA ALA A 29 44.71 -17.01 -39.66
C ALA A 29 45.75 -17.89 -40.36
N THR A 30 46.78 -17.25 -40.92
CA THR A 30 47.96 -17.96 -41.41
C THR A 30 48.56 -18.77 -40.26
N VAL A 31 48.68 -20.09 -40.45
CA VAL A 31 49.22 -21.03 -39.46
C VAL A 31 50.71 -20.80 -39.27
N LEU A 32 51.42 -20.66 -40.38
CA LEU A 32 52.85 -20.39 -40.42
C LEU A 32 53.20 -19.72 -41.74
N ASP A 33 53.96 -18.64 -41.67
CA ASP A 33 54.61 -18.05 -42.83
C ASP A 33 56.02 -18.62 -42.96
N LEU A 34 56.27 -19.41 -44.01
CA LEU A 34 57.52 -20.15 -44.17
C LEU A 34 58.63 -19.26 -44.71
N THR A 35 59.72 -19.17 -43.96
CA THR A 35 60.93 -18.47 -44.35
C THR A 35 62.04 -19.48 -44.66
N ALA A 36 62.61 -19.38 -45.86
CA ALA A 36 63.77 -20.14 -46.25
C ALA A 36 64.86 -19.21 -46.79
N ASP A 37 66.09 -19.41 -46.29
CA ASP A 37 67.28 -18.71 -46.77
C ASP A 37 67.95 -19.54 -47.87
N ASP A 38 68.27 -18.93 -49.00
CA ASP A 38 69.05 -19.54 -50.08
C ASP A 38 70.19 -18.63 -50.56
N ASN A 39 71.19 -19.20 -51.23
CA ASN A 39 72.35 -18.45 -51.70
C ASN A 39 72.07 -17.61 -52.97
N LYS A 40 70.99 -17.86 -53.71
CA LYS A 40 70.65 -17.16 -54.96
C LYS A 40 69.18 -16.79 -55.11
N ASP A 41 68.28 -17.52 -54.47
CA ASP A 41 66.84 -17.30 -54.54
C ASP A 41 66.30 -16.67 -53.26
N ALA A 42 65.14 -16.03 -53.36
CA ALA A 42 64.40 -15.46 -52.23
C ALA A 42 62.92 -15.85 -52.33
N GLU A 43 62.19 -15.64 -51.24
CA GLU A 43 60.75 -15.84 -51.25
C GLU A 43 60.07 -14.95 -52.30
N GLY A 44 59.15 -15.53 -53.09
CA GLY A 44 58.55 -14.86 -54.24
C GLY A 44 59.45 -14.75 -55.50
N ASP A 45 60.74 -15.09 -55.42
CA ASP A 45 61.70 -15.03 -56.53
C ASP A 45 62.65 -16.25 -56.51
N GLY A 46 62.16 -17.36 -57.08
CA GLY A 46 62.94 -18.58 -57.31
C GLY A 46 62.65 -19.75 -56.36
N LEU A 47 62.15 -19.49 -55.15
CA LEU A 47 61.73 -20.53 -54.20
C LEU A 47 60.31 -21.02 -54.48
N VAL A 48 60.10 -22.34 -54.43
CA VAL A 48 58.78 -22.98 -54.59
C VAL A 48 58.48 -23.88 -53.40
N TYR A 49 57.36 -23.61 -52.74
CA TYR A 49 56.88 -24.32 -51.55
C TYR A 49 55.84 -25.39 -51.92
N THR A 50 55.99 -26.60 -51.38
CA THR A 50 55.07 -27.74 -51.59
C THR A 50 54.92 -28.59 -50.33
N LEU A 51 53.79 -29.28 -50.19
CA LEU A 51 53.58 -30.25 -49.11
C LEU A 51 54.31 -31.58 -49.42
N ALA A 52 54.86 -32.25 -48.41
CA ALA A 52 55.82 -33.36 -48.52
C ALA A 52 55.26 -34.74 -48.11
N GLY A 53 53.94 -34.93 -48.14
CA GLY A 53 53.25 -36.19 -47.95
C GLY A 53 53.20 -36.73 -46.51
N GLN A 54 53.18 -35.87 -45.49
CA GLN A 54 52.96 -36.30 -44.11
C GLN A 54 51.48 -36.62 -43.82
N ALA A 55 51.22 -37.17 -42.64
CA ALA A 55 49.94 -37.74 -42.24
C ALA A 55 48.77 -36.74 -42.40
N ASP A 56 49.00 -35.46 -42.13
CA ASP A 56 47.95 -34.44 -42.05
C ASP A 56 47.99 -33.42 -43.19
N ASP A 57 48.92 -33.55 -44.15
CA ASP A 57 49.10 -32.62 -45.28
C ASP A 57 47.80 -32.37 -46.06
N ALA A 58 46.92 -33.37 -46.13
CA ALA A 58 45.64 -33.26 -46.81
C ALA A 58 44.70 -32.21 -46.18
N LEU A 59 44.93 -31.80 -44.94
CA LEU A 59 44.15 -30.81 -44.18
C LEU A 59 44.64 -29.38 -44.37
N PHE A 60 45.79 -29.17 -45.04
CA PHE A 60 46.41 -27.86 -45.21
C PHE A 60 46.46 -27.41 -46.68
N THR A 61 46.54 -26.10 -46.87
CA THR A 61 46.94 -25.45 -48.12
C THR A 61 48.20 -24.66 -47.88
N LEU A 62 49.13 -24.71 -48.82
CA LEU A 62 50.40 -24.00 -48.77
C LEU A 62 50.53 -23.14 -50.03
N ASN A 63 50.73 -21.83 -49.87
CA ASN A 63 50.98 -20.95 -50.99
C ASN A 63 52.38 -21.25 -51.57
N ALA A 64 52.42 -21.68 -52.84
CA ALA A 64 53.65 -22.10 -53.49
C ALA A 64 54.68 -20.98 -53.69
N VAL A 65 54.26 -19.71 -53.58
CA VAL A 65 55.09 -18.53 -53.85
C VAL A 65 55.47 -17.79 -52.56
N THR A 66 54.53 -17.62 -51.64
CA THR A 66 54.71 -16.89 -50.38
C THR A 66 54.99 -17.78 -49.17
N GLY A 67 54.93 -19.12 -49.30
CA GLY A 67 55.19 -20.00 -48.15
C GLY A 67 54.14 -19.97 -47.03
N GLU A 68 53.05 -19.22 -47.18
CA GLU A 68 51.96 -19.14 -46.19
C GLU A 68 51.16 -20.46 -46.12
N LEU A 69 51.13 -21.06 -44.94
CA LEU A 69 50.41 -22.28 -44.62
C LEU A 69 49.07 -21.96 -43.95
N PHE A 70 47.98 -22.60 -44.39
CA PHE A 70 46.63 -22.46 -43.84
C PHE A 70 45.97 -23.83 -43.64
N PHE A 71 45.07 -23.93 -42.67
CA PHE A 71 44.11 -25.04 -42.63
C PHE A 71 43.05 -24.87 -43.72
N LYS A 72 42.59 -25.99 -44.32
CA LYS A 72 41.46 -26.00 -45.26
C LYS A 72 40.12 -25.76 -44.59
N LYS A 73 40.01 -26.17 -43.34
CA LYS A 73 38.87 -25.94 -42.43
C LYS A 73 39.46 -25.56 -41.08
N PRO A 74 38.93 -24.54 -40.39
CA PRO A 74 39.37 -24.21 -39.04
C PRO A 74 39.47 -25.48 -38.18
N PRO A 75 40.58 -25.66 -37.43
CA PRO A 75 40.69 -26.77 -36.49
C PRO A 75 39.71 -26.57 -35.34
N ASP A 76 39.24 -27.69 -34.78
CA ASP A 76 38.30 -27.82 -33.66
C ASP A 76 38.97 -28.79 -32.67
N TYR A 77 39.19 -28.35 -31.44
CA TYR A 77 39.97 -29.03 -30.40
C TYR A 77 39.19 -30.20 -29.79
N GLU A 78 37.87 -30.10 -29.73
CA GLU A 78 36.90 -31.09 -29.24
C GLU A 78 36.71 -32.19 -30.28
N LYS A 79 36.81 -31.85 -31.57
CA LYS A 79 36.64 -32.74 -32.72
C LYS A 79 37.92 -32.74 -33.60
N PRO A 80 39.05 -33.26 -33.09
CA PRO A 80 40.31 -33.28 -33.80
C PRO A 80 40.17 -33.94 -35.17
N GLN A 81 40.74 -33.35 -36.22
CA GLN A 81 40.70 -33.85 -37.59
C GLN A 81 41.96 -34.60 -38.00
N ASP A 82 43.04 -34.47 -37.21
CA ASP A 82 44.30 -35.18 -37.42
C ASP A 82 44.11 -36.70 -37.47
N ALA A 83 45.08 -37.38 -38.07
CA ALA A 83 45.01 -38.80 -38.37
C ALA A 83 44.87 -39.68 -37.12
N ASN A 84 45.49 -39.29 -36.01
CA ASN A 84 45.55 -40.07 -34.76
C ASN A 84 44.72 -39.48 -33.60
N LYS A 85 44.04 -38.35 -33.82
CA LYS A 85 43.15 -37.66 -32.87
C LYS A 85 43.85 -37.20 -31.59
N ASP A 86 45.13 -36.86 -31.68
CA ASP A 86 45.93 -36.39 -30.54
C ASP A 86 46.12 -34.86 -30.50
N ARG A 87 45.45 -34.13 -31.42
CA ARG A 87 45.48 -32.66 -31.55
C ARG A 87 46.85 -32.12 -32.01
N ALA A 88 47.73 -32.98 -32.52
CA ALA A 88 49.02 -32.61 -33.08
C ALA A 88 49.10 -32.98 -34.57
N TYR A 89 48.97 -31.96 -35.43
CA TYR A 89 48.95 -32.14 -36.88
C TYR A 89 50.38 -32.15 -37.42
N ILE A 90 50.76 -33.22 -38.12
CA ILE A 90 52.09 -33.43 -38.68
C ILE A 90 52.09 -33.02 -40.15
N VAL A 91 52.75 -31.89 -40.45
CA VAL A 91 52.81 -31.32 -41.80
C VAL A 91 54.23 -31.41 -42.35
N GLY A 92 54.36 -31.96 -43.55
CA GLY A 92 55.61 -32.00 -44.30
C GLY A 92 55.70 -30.83 -45.25
N ILE A 93 56.79 -30.08 -45.18
CA ILE A 93 57.06 -28.95 -46.04
C ILE A 93 58.31 -29.24 -46.85
N LYS A 94 58.24 -28.96 -48.14
CA LYS A 94 59.34 -29.05 -49.09
C LYS A 94 59.51 -27.72 -49.80
N VAL A 95 60.72 -27.18 -49.76
CA VAL A 95 61.10 -25.95 -50.46
C VAL A 95 62.19 -26.29 -51.47
N CYS A 96 61.98 -25.97 -52.74
CA CYS A 96 62.94 -26.15 -53.80
C CYS A 96 63.36 -24.80 -54.38
N ASP A 97 64.64 -24.66 -54.70
CA ASP A 97 65.18 -23.52 -55.43
C ASP A 97 64.93 -23.62 -56.94
N SER A 98 65.23 -22.54 -57.67
CA SER A 98 65.02 -22.43 -59.12
C SER A 98 65.93 -23.37 -59.94
N GLN A 99 66.97 -23.92 -59.31
CA GLN A 99 67.95 -24.82 -59.89
C GLN A 99 67.68 -26.31 -59.53
N GLY A 100 66.64 -26.57 -58.72
CA GLY A 100 66.11 -27.90 -58.39
C GLY A 100 66.67 -28.57 -57.14
N ALA A 101 67.48 -27.89 -56.31
CA ALA A 101 67.81 -28.44 -54.98
C ALA A 101 66.69 -28.14 -53.99
N CYS A 102 66.42 -29.08 -53.08
CA CYS A 102 65.29 -28.97 -52.16
C CYS A 102 65.69 -29.32 -50.73
N ALA A 103 65.02 -28.68 -49.77
CA ALA A 103 65.03 -29.06 -48.37
C ALA A 103 63.62 -29.42 -47.90
N GLU A 104 63.55 -30.32 -46.93
CA GLU A 104 62.31 -30.75 -46.31
C GLU A 104 62.34 -30.51 -44.80
N ARG A 105 61.19 -30.13 -44.22
CA ARG A 105 60.99 -29.98 -42.79
C ARG A 105 59.63 -30.53 -42.39
N VAL A 106 59.59 -31.25 -41.28
CA VAL A 106 58.34 -31.61 -40.62
C VAL A 106 58.05 -30.54 -39.57
N VAL A 107 56.82 -30.02 -39.59
CA VAL A 107 56.30 -29.07 -38.61
C VAL A 107 55.13 -29.74 -37.90
N ILE A 108 55.16 -29.72 -36.56
CA ILE A 108 54.05 -30.17 -35.72
C ILE A 108 53.22 -28.94 -35.33
N VAL A 109 51.94 -28.95 -35.68
CA VAL A 109 50.99 -27.90 -35.29
C VAL A 109 50.09 -28.46 -34.19
N SER A 110 50.32 -28.02 -32.95
CA SER A 110 49.48 -28.40 -31.81
C SER A 110 48.34 -27.40 -31.67
N ILE A 111 47.10 -27.90 -31.63
CA ILE A 111 45.93 -27.04 -31.45
C ILE A 111 45.82 -26.64 -29.98
N GLN A 112 45.60 -25.35 -29.75
CA GLN A 112 45.30 -24.79 -28.46
C GLN A 112 43.79 -24.61 -28.33
N ASP A 113 43.26 -25.18 -27.24
CA ASP A 113 41.90 -25.03 -26.74
C ASP A 113 41.57 -23.54 -26.52
N VAL A 114 40.45 -23.07 -27.06
CA VAL A 114 39.92 -21.72 -26.85
C VAL A 114 38.56 -21.84 -26.21
N ASP A 115 38.31 -21.02 -25.19
CA ASP A 115 36.99 -20.96 -24.55
C ASP A 115 35.93 -20.44 -25.54
N GLU A 116 34.89 -21.24 -25.80
CA GLU A 116 33.75 -20.89 -26.66
C GLU A 116 32.60 -20.25 -25.90
N ASP A 117 31.64 -19.75 -26.68
CA ASP A 117 30.30 -19.29 -26.28
C ASP A 117 29.36 -19.95 -27.30
N ASN A 118 28.92 -21.17 -26.99
CA ASN A 118 28.35 -22.10 -27.96
C ASN A 118 26.89 -21.80 -28.33
N ASP A 119 26.14 -21.15 -27.46
CA ASP A 119 24.78 -20.67 -27.74
C ASP A 119 24.70 -19.18 -28.10
N GLY A 120 25.78 -18.43 -27.88
CA GLY A 120 25.94 -17.05 -28.32
C GLY A 120 25.25 -16.04 -27.43
N ASP A 121 25.00 -16.36 -26.16
CA ASP A 121 24.37 -15.49 -25.18
C ASP A 121 25.36 -14.46 -24.56
N GLY A 122 26.67 -14.68 -24.77
CA GLY A 122 27.75 -13.83 -24.26
C GLY A 122 28.35 -14.31 -22.92
N LEU A 123 27.95 -15.46 -22.42
CA LEU A 123 28.57 -16.23 -21.36
C LEU A 123 29.45 -17.32 -22.00
N MET A 124 30.66 -17.51 -21.48
CA MET A 124 31.57 -18.50 -22.07
C MET A 124 31.30 -19.88 -21.48
N ASP A 125 31.45 -20.94 -22.26
CA ASP A 125 31.24 -22.34 -21.88
C ASP A 125 31.98 -22.70 -20.56
N SER A 126 33.19 -22.19 -20.37
CA SER A 126 33.94 -22.44 -19.12
C SER A 126 33.32 -21.79 -17.88
N VAL A 127 32.62 -20.67 -18.05
CA VAL A 127 31.90 -19.94 -17.01
C VAL A 127 30.58 -20.62 -16.70
N GLU A 128 29.80 -20.94 -17.73
CA GLU A 128 28.52 -21.64 -17.62
C GLU A 128 28.66 -22.95 -16.86
N LYS A 129 29.70 -23.72 -17.17
CA LYS A 129 30.04 -24.94 -16.44
C LYS A 129 30.34 -24.72 -14.95
N VAL A 130 30.83 -23.53 -14.58
CA VAL A 130 31.11 -23.18 -13.18
C VAL A 130 29.84 -22.74 -12.45
N VAL A 131 28.98 -21.95 -13.10
CA VAL A 131 27.73 -21.45 -12.50
C VAL A 131 26.60 -22.48 -12.56
N GLY A 132 26.67 -23.44 -13.48
CA GLY A 132 25.75 -24.57 -13.59
C GLY A 132 24.80 -24.53 -14.80
N THR A 133 24.85 -23.47 -15.61
CA THR A 133 24.02 -23.29 -16.82
C THR A 133 24.44 -24.23 -17.96
N ASP A 134 23.59 -24.38 -18.98
CA ASP A 134 23.80 -25.27 -20.13
C ASP A 134 24.46 -24.55 -21.32
N PRO A 135 25.71 -24.87 -21.70
CA PRO A 135 26.45 -24.19 -22.79
C PRO A 135 25.86 -24.27 -24.20
N TRP A 136 24.69 -24.85 -24.35
CA TRP A 136 23.99 -24.99 -25.62
C TRP A 136 22.59 -24.37 -25.58
N LYS A 137 22.26 -23.64 -24.51
CA LYS A 137 20.95 -23.06 -24.28
C LYS A 137 21.11 -21.70 -23.55
N ALA A 138 20.98 -20.63 -24.33
CA ALA A 138 21.13 -19.23 -23.91
C ALA A 138 20.20 -18.73 -22.77
N ASP A 139 19.32 -19.60 -22.27
CA ASP A 139 18.25 -19.37 -21.30
C ASP A 139 18.00 -20.75 -20.70
N THR A 140 18.63 -21.09 -19.58
CA THR A 140 18.79 -22.47 -19.11
C THR A 140 17.52 -23.04 -18.48
N ASP A 141 16.79 -22.31 -17.65
CA ASP A 141 15.48 -22.67 -17.08
C ASP A 141 14.32 -22.46 -18.08
N GLY A 142 14.49 -21.63 -19.11
CA GLY A 142 13.50 -21.35 -20.13
C GLY A 142 12.43 -20.35 -19.72
N ASP A 143 12.69 -19.47 -18.76
CA ASP A 143 11.74 -18.51 -18.20
C ASP A 143 11.54 -17.26 -19.07
N GLY A 144 12.43 -17.03 -20.04
CA GLY A 144 12.35 -15.91 -20.98
C GLY A 144 13.39 -14.81 -20.75
N ILE A 145 14.22 -14.93 -19.72
CA ILE A 145 15.47 -14.19 -19.53
C ILE A 145 16.62 -15.10 -19.99
N GLY A 146 17.76 -14.52 -20.37
CA GLY A 146 18.92 -15.30 -20.77
C GLY A 146 19.94 -15.39 -19.64
N ASP A 147 20.72 -16.47 -19.62
CA ASP A 147 21.69 -16.77 -18.56
C ASP A 147 22.65 -15.61 -18.30
N LYS A 148 23.07 -14.91 -19.36
CA LYS A 148 24.02 -13.79 -19.24
C LYS A 148 23.53 -12.65 -18.34
N PRO A 149 22.34 -12.03 -18.55
CA PRO A 149 21.72 -11.08 -17.64
C PRO A 149 21.65 -11.53 -16.18
N GLU A 150 21.22 -12.76 -15.94
CA GLU A 150 20.94 -13.31 -14.60
C GLU A 150 22.21 -13.71 -13.85
N VAL A 151 23.19 -14.26 -14.56
CA VAL A 151 24.50 -14.53 -13.96
C VAL A 151 25.22 -13.24 -13.63
N ASN A 152 25.13 -12.21 -14.49
CA ASN A 152 25.76 -10.89 -14.36
C ASN A 152 27.27 -10.91 -14.00
N ASP A 153 27.60 -11.16 -12.73
CA ASP A 153 28.93 -11.50 -12.21
C ASP A 153 29.02 -13.01 -11.87
N PRO A 154 29.77 -13.82 -12.65
CA PRO A 154 29.89 -15.26 -12.40
C PRO A 154 30.51 -15.67 -11.07
N THR A 155 31.09 -14.73 -10.30
CA THR A 155 31.62 -15.00 -8.96
C THR A 155 30.58 -14.82 -7.87
N VAL A 156 29.50 -14.09 -8.17
CA VAL A 156 28.34 -13.85 -7.31
C VAL A 156 27.11 -13.76 -8.24
N PRO A 157 26.65 -14.89 -8.81
CA PRO A 157 25.42 -14.91 -9.60
C PRO A 157 24.24 -14.35 -8.81
N LEU A 158 23.22 -13.87 -9.53
CA LEU A 158 21.98 -13.42 -8.90
C LEU A 158 21.19 -14.63 -8.34
N ASP A 159 20.48 -14.37 -7.25
CA ASP A 159 19.74 -15.31 -6.42
C ASP A 159 18.80 -14.42 -5.58
N HIS A 160 17.68 -14.02 -6.19
CA HIS A 160 16.81 -12.97 -5.64
C HIS A 160 16.11 -13.44 -4.36
N ASP A 161 15.50 -14.61 -4.40
CA ASP A 161 14.78 -15.22 -3.28
C ASP A 161 15.68 -15.85 -2.19
N LYS A 162 16.95 -16.14 -2.50
CA LYS A 162 17.97 -16.70 -1.59
C LYS A 162 17.70 -18.14 -1.18
N ASP A 163 17.06 -18.95 -2.02
CA ASP A 163 16.90 -20.38 -1.77
C ASP A 163 18.17 -21.20 -2.09
N GLY A 164 19.12 -20.59 -2.80
CA GLY A 164 20.41 -21.16 -3.17
C GLY A 164 20.45 -21.82 -4.55
N LEU A 165 19.37 -21.74 -5.33
CA LEU A 165 19.37 -21.76 -6.78
C LEU A 165 19.73 -20.35 -7.27
N ILE A 166 20.31 -20.23 -8.45
CA ILE A 166 20.58 -18.90 -9.05
C ILE A 166 19.46 -18.64 -10.05
N ASP A 167 19.13 -17.38 -10.30
CA ASP A 167 18.04 -16.97 -11.21
C ASP A 167 18.13 -17.73 -12.55
N ALA A 168 19.31 -17.78 -13.19
CA ALA A 168 19.55 -18.53 -14.44
C ALA A 168 19.34 -20.06 -14.39
N LEU A 169 18.91 -20.61 -13.26
CA LEU A 169 18.55 -22.01 -13.04
C LEU A 169 17.20 -22.17 -12.34
N ASP A 170 16.57 -21.08 -11.91
CA ASP A 170 15.26 -21.00 -11.29
C ASP A 170 14.23 -20.55 -12.35
N ALA A 171 12.98 -20.99 -12.23
CA ALA A 171 11.94 -20.57 -13.17
C ALA A 171 10.94 -19.59 -12.55
N ASP A 172 11.19 -19.23 -11.29
CA ASP A 172 10.36 -18.43 -10.37
C ASP A 172 11.35 -17.70 -9.41
N ASP A 173 11.96 -16.62 -9.92
CA ASP A 173 13.14 -15.96 -9.35
C ASP A 173 12.95 -15.37 -7.94
N ASP A 174 11.73 -14.96 -7.59
CA ASP A 174 11.37 -14.47 -6.24
C ASP A 174 10.58 -15.51 -5.42
N ASN A 175 10.27 -16.66 -6.03
CA ASN A 175 9.53 -17.78 -5.49
C ASN A 175 8.12 -17.41 -4.99
N ASP A 176 7.49 -16.38 -5.53
CA ASP A 176 6.17 -15.95 -5.10
C ASP A 176 5.04 -16.91 -5.54
N GLY A 177 5.36 -17.88 -6.40
CA GLY A 177 4.46 -18.90 -6.91
C GLY A 177 3.96 -18.65 -8.33
N ILE A 178 4.35 -17.53 -8.94
CA ILE A 178 4.19 -17.26 -10.37
C ILE A 178 5.53 -17.51 -11.05
N ALA A 179 5.53 -18.31 -12.11
CA ALA A 179 6.78 -18.49 -12.85
C ALA A 179 7.12 -17.21 -13.63
N THR A 180 8.38 -16.77 -13.57
CA THR A 180 8.95 -15.56 -14.18
C THR A 180 8.47 -15.32 -15.63
N ARG A 181 8.32 -16.39 -16.42
CA ARG A 181 7.76 -16.33 -17.80
C ARG A 181 6.38 -15.68 -17.92
N TYR A 182 5.58 -15.66 -16.86
CA TYR A 182 4.22 -15.13 -16.84
C TYR A 182 4.14 -13.67 -16.38
N GLU A 183 5.22 -13.15 -15.81
CA GLU A 183 5.32 -11.80 -15.22
C GLU A 183 5.92 -10.78 -16.19
N LYS A 184 6.11 -11.20 -17.44
CA LYS A 184 6.56 -10.34 -18.55
C LYS A 184 7.94 -9.68 -18.27
N PRO A 185 8.99 -10.48 -18.02
CA PRO A 185 10.33 -9.98 -17.75
C PRO A 185 10.97 -9.23 -18.94
N ASP A 186 10.52 -9.53 -20.17
CA ASP A 186 10.89 -8.81 -21.39
C ASP A 186 9.64 -8.61 -22.27
N VAL A 187 9.01 -7.44 -22.14
CA VAL A 187 7.73 -7.13 -22.82
C VAL A 187 7.91 -7.05 -24.33
N ASN A 188 9.07 -6.61 -24.82
CA ASN A 188 9.30 -6.36 -26.25
C ASN A 188 10.03 -7.52 -26.97
N GLY A 189 10.64 -8.43 -26.22
CA GLY A 189 11.32 -9.63 -26.71
C GLY A 189 12.68 -9.34 -27.35
N ASP A 190 13.39 -8.28 -26.93
CA ASP A 190 14.73 -7.93 -27.43
C ASP A 190 15.89 -8.47 -26.60
N GLY A 191 15.59 -9.26 -25.56
CA GLY A 191 16.56 -9.87 -24.64
C GLY A 191 17.07 -8.89 -23.59
N SER A 192 16.34 -7.80 -23.34
CA SER A 192 16.67 -6.79 -22.33
C SER A 192 15.52 -6.68 -21.34
N THR A 193 15.80 -6.80 -20.04
CA THR A 193 14.79 -6.67 -18.96
C THR A 193 14.46 -5.20 -18.61
N SER A 194 14.88 -4.25 -19.45
CA SER A 194 14.73 -2.81 -19.19
C SER A 194 13.30 -2.28 -19.23
N ASP A 195 12.40 -3.06 -19.81
CA ASP A 195 10.96 -2.81 -19.93
C ASP A 195 10.13 -3.94 -19.32
N ALA A 196 10.72 -4.67 -18.36
CA ALA A 196 9.97 -5.58 -17.50
C ALA A 196 8.75 -4.88 -16.89
N LEU A 197 7.71 -5.65 -16.60
CA LEU A 197 6.55 -5.14 -15.88
C LEU A 197 6.94 -4.76 -14.45
N ASP A 198 6.33 -3.68 -13.97
CA ASP A 198 6.53 -3.09 -12.63
C ASP A 198 5.14 -2.52 -12.28
N SER A 199 4.34 -3.35 -11.61
CA SER A 199 2.91 -3.18 -11.41
C SER A 199 2.58 -2.05 -10.43
N ASP A 200 3.40 -1.85 -9.41
CA ASP A 200 3.26 -0.81 -8.40
C ASP A 200 4.08 0.47 -8.66
N GLY A 201 5.09 0.40 -9.55
CA GLY A 201 5.98 1.50 -9.89
C GLY A 201 7.07 1.78 -8.86
N ASP A 202 7.45 0.83 -8.01
CA ASP A 202 8.47 1.00 -6.98
C ASP A 202 9.91 0.88 -7.51
N GLY A 203 10.05 0.28 -8.70
CA GLY A 203 11.30 0.10 -9.44
C GLY A 203 11.96 -1.27 -9.27
N ILE A 204 11.32 -2.21 -8.57
CA ILE A 204 11.52 -3.65 -8.69
C ILE A 204 10.54 -4.14 -9.76
N ALA A 205 10.93 -5.14 -10.54
CA ALA A 205 10.05 -5.69 -11.58
C ALA A 205 9.28 -6.87 -10.99
N ASP A 206 8.05 -7.12 -11.45
CA ASP A 206 7.14 -8.12 -10.87
C ASP A 206 7.85 -9.48 -10.64
N TYR A 207 8.55 -10.01 -11.65
CA TYR A 207 9.29 -11.28 -11.54
C TYR A 207 10.44 -11.33 -10.52
N LEU A 208 10.75 -10.22 -9.86
CA LEU A 208 11.76 -10.08 -8.81
C LEU A 208 11.16 -9.50 -7.53
N ASP A 209 9.84 -9.28 -7.49
CA ASP A 209 9.12 -8.65 -6.40
C ASP A 209 8.17 -9.62 -5.73
N THR A 210 8.36 -9.83 -4.42
CA THR A 210 7.51 -10.72 -3.65
C THR A 210 6.14 -10.11 -3.27
N ASP A 211 5.91 -8.83 -3.57
CA ASP A 211 4.71 -8.03 -3.24
C ASP A 211 4.42 -7.07 -4.42
N ASP A 212 3.87 -7.63 -5.51
CA ASP A 212 3.73 -7.00 -6.83
C ASP A 212 2.94 -5.67 -6.87
N ASP A 213 2.03 -5.47 -5.92
CA ASP A 213 1.18 -4.29 -5.84
C ASP A 213 1.45 -3.42 -4.60
N ASN A 214 2.41 -3.85 -3.78
CA ASN A 214 2.90 -3.21 -2.56
C ASN A 214 1.78 -2.93 -1.54
N ASP A 215 0.81 -3.83 -1.46
CA ASP A 215 -0.33 -3.72 -0.56
C ASP A 215 -0.08 -4.31 0.84
N THR A 216 1.13 -4.85 1.08
CA THR A 216 1.64 -5.50 2.29
C THR A 216 1.35 -6.98 2.45
N VAL A 217 0.52 -7.57 1.59
CA VAL A 217 0.34 -9.02 1.51
C VAL A 217 1.30 -9.53 0.43
N LEU A 218 2.15 -10.51 0.75
CA LEU A 218 3.02 -11.06 -0.29
C LEU A 218 2.20 -11.83 -1.32
N THR A 219 2.54 -11.69 -2.60
CA THR A 219 1.87 -12.34 -3.75
C THR A 219 1.52 -13.79 -3.46
N ARG A 220 2.47 -14.57 -2.93
CA ARG A 220 2.27 -16.00 -2.57
C ARG A 220 1.09 -16.31 -1.63
N TYR A 221 0.59 -15.34 -0.89
CA TYR A 221 -0.54 -15.51 0.04
C TYR A 221 -1.88 -15.08 -0.53
N GLU A 222 -1.89 -14.55 -1.75
CA GLU A 222 -3.08 -13.98 -2.40
C GLU A 222 -3.71 -14.95 -3.40
N ALA A 223 -3.28 -16.21 -3.35
CA ALA A 223 -3.66 -17.26 -4.27
C ALA A 223 -3.43 -16.86 -5.75
N PRO A 224 -2.18 -16.51 -6.11
CA PRO A 224 -1.81 -16.10 -7.48
C PRO A 224 -1.91 -17.28 -8.47
N ASP A 225 -1.74 -18.50 -7.99
CA ASP A 225 -1.96 -19.74 -8.73
C ASP A 225 -2.62 -20.79 -7.82
N VAL A 226 -3.91 -21.04 -8.06
CA VAL A 226 -4.72 -21.94 -7.21
C VAL A 226 -4.36 -23.40 -7.45
N ASN A 227 -3.85 -23.75 -8.63
CA ASN A 227 -3.57 -25.12 -9.02
C ASN A 227 -2.08 -25.51 -8.88
N ALA A 228 -1.21 -24.53 -8.63
CA ALA A 228 0.23 -24.66 -8.43
C ALA A 228 0.96 -25.27 -9.65
N ASP A 229 0.59 -24.83 -10.86
CA ASP A 229 1.31 -25.11 -12.11
C ASP A 229 2.24 -23.97 -12.58
N GLY A 230 2.40 -22.92 -11.78
CA GLY A 230 3.18 -21.72 -12.01
C GLY A 230 2.51 -20.69 -12.91
N ASN A 231 1.27 -20.92 -13.36
CA ASN A 231 0.59 -20.09 -14.35
C ASN A 231 -0.61 -19.37 -13.72
N PRO A 232 -0.63 -18.02 -13.66
CA PRO A 232 -1.61 -17.26 -12.88
C PRO A 232 -2.99 -17.13 -13.56
N GLN A 233 -3.34 -18.05 -14.49
CA GLN A 233 -4.61 -18.02 -15.21
C GLN A 233 -5.84 -18.31 -14.34
N ASP A 234 -5.64 -18.94 -13.19
CA ASP A 234 -6.67 -19.22 -12.20
C ASP A 234 -6.45 -18.50 -10.88
N ALA A 235 -5.68 -17.40 -10.92
CA ALA A 235 -5.50 -16.48 -9.80
C ALA A 235 -6.85 -16.05 -9.20
N ARG A 236 -6.85 -15.81 -7.89
CA ARG A 236 -8.01 -15.24 -7.20
C ARG A 236 -8.24 -13.81 -7.69
N ASP A 237 -9.52 -13.48 -7.82
CA ASP A 237 -10.05 -12.17 -8.22
C ASP A 237 -11.33 -11.99 -7.39
N THR A 238 -11.17 -11.35 -6.23
CA THR A 238 -12.15 -11.28 -5.14
C THR A 238 -13.37 -10.45 -5.54
N ASP A 239 -13.14 -9.29 -6.16
CA ASP A 239 -14.18 -8.35 -6.58
C ASP A 239 -14.72 -8.60 -8.02
N LYS A 240 -13.97 -9.35 -8.85
CA LYS A 240 -14.26 -9.71 -10.25
C LYS A 240 -14.12 -8.56 -11.24
N ASP A 241 -13.19 -7.65 -11.01
CA ASP A 241 -12.91 -6.55 -11.95
C ASP A 241 -11.94 -6.90 -13.08
N SER A 242 -11.37 -8.12 -13.07
CA SER A 242 -10.35 -8.66 -13.99
C SER A 242 -8.90 -8.31 -13.64
N LYS A 243 -8.64 -7.72 -12.47
CA LYS A 243 -7.33 -7.61 -11.84
C LYS A 243 -7.26 -8.67 -10.74
N PRO A 244 -6.33 -9.62 -10.82
CA PRO A 244 -6.15 -10.58 -9.74
C PRO A 244 -5.71 -9.89 -8.45
N ASP A 245 -6.04 -10.50 -7.30
CA ASP A 245 -5.76 -9.95 -5.96
C ASP A 245 -4.28 -9.54 -5.80
N TYR A 246 -3.32 -10.39 -6.20
CA TYR A 246 -1.89 -10.07 -6.12
C TYR A 246 -1.40 -8.89 -6.99
N LEU A 247 -2.25 -8.40 -7.89
CA LEU A 247 -1.98 -7.19 -8.65
C LEU A 247 -2.92 -6.06 -8.22
N ASP A 248 -3.79 -6.25 -7.22
CA ASP A 248 -4.88 -5.36 -6.84
C ASP A 248 -4.87 -4.80 -5.41
N SER A 249 -4.25 -3.62 -5.28
CA SER A 249 -4.20 -2.81 -4.06
C SER A 249 -5.53 -2.47 -3.35
N ASP A 250 -6.69 -2.84 -3.88
CA ASP A 250 -8.05 -2.68 -3.34
C ASP A 250 -8.87 -3.95 -3.68
N ASP A 251 -8.46 -5.07 -3.07
CA ASP A 251 -8.86 -6.45 -3.36
C ASP A 251 -10.37 -6.71 -3.45
N ASP A 252 -11.15 -6.03 -2.60
CA ASP A 252 -12.61 -6.17 -2.56
C ASP A 252 -13.35 -4.97 -3.17
N ASN A 253 -12.60 -3.97 -3.64
CA ASN A 253 -13.05 -2.76 -4.33
C ASN A 253 -14.13 -2.00 -3.54
N ASP A 254 -13.97 -1.99 -2.22
CA ASP A 254 -14.77 -1.20 -1.30
C ASP A 254 -14.30 0.27 -1.29
N GLY A 255 -13.08 0.53 -1.76
CA GLY A 255 -12.44 1.83 -1.92
C GLY A 255 -11.37 2.12 -0.85
N SER A 256 -11.14 1.19 0.07
CA SER A 256 -10.01 1.11 0.98
C SER A 256 -8.88 0.47 0.22
N LEU A 257 -7.65 0.94 0.43
CA LEU A 257 -6.54 0.13 -0.06
C LEU A 257 -6.36 -1.04 0.91
N THR A 258 -6.07 -2.23 0.41
CA THR A 258 -5.80 -3.44 1.21
C THR A 258 -4.81 -3.12 2.34
N ALA A 259 -3.70 -2.42 2.03
CA ALA A 259 -2.69 -1.97 3.00
C ALA A 259 -3.24 -1.17 4.20
N THR A 260 -4.40 -0.52 4.05
CA THR A 260 -5.03 0.30 5.10
C THR A 260 -6.02 -0.46 5.98
N GLU A 261 -6.32 -1.70 5.62
CA GLU A 261 -7.33 -2.54 6.26
C GLU A 261 -6.74 -3.55 7.25
N GLN A 262 -5.45 -3.41 7.54
CA GLN A 262 -4.69 -4.30 8.43
C GLN A 262 -4.72 -5.77 7.95
N PRO A 263 -4.29 -6.03 6.70
CA PRO A 263 -4.24 -7.37 6.15
C PRO A 263 -3.12 -8.19 6.81
N ASP A 264 -2.04 -7.55 7.26
CA ASP A 264 -0.99 -8.14 8.08
C ASP A 264 -0.60 -7.24 9.26
N PRO A 265 -1.24 -7.40 10.44
CA PRO A 265 -0.89 -6.64 11.64
C PRO A 265 0.52 -6.87 12.19
N ASN A 266 1.18 -7.98 11.84
CA ASN A 266 2.48 -8.35 12.39
C ASN A 266 3.66 -7.99 11.47
N ALA A 267 3.37 -7.61 10.22
CA ALA A 267 4.30 -7.17 9.19
C ALA A 267 5.33 -8.25 8.80
N ASP A 268 4.89 -9.50 8.70
CA ASP A 268 5.66 -10.63 8.15
C ASP A 268 5.25 -11.03 6.73
N GLY A 269 4.35 -10.26 6.10
CA GLY A 269 3.79 -10.45 4.77
C GLY A 269 2.69 -11.50 4.70
N ASN A 270 2.43 -12.24 5.79
CA ASN A 270 1.46 -13.33 5.81
C ASN A 270 0.13 -12.87 6.43
N PRO A 271 -0.99 -12.94 5.70
CA PRO A 271 -2.29 -12.45 6.18
C PRO A 271 -2.97 -13.41 7.17
N ALA A 272 -2.26 -14.37 7.76
CA ALA A 272 -2.81 -15.33 8.72
C ALA A 272 -3.37 -14.67 10.00
N ASP A 273 -2.93 -13.45 10.32
CA ASP A 273 -3.46 -12.64 11.42
C ASP A 273 -4.22 -11.39 10.96
N ALA A 274 -4.64 -11.35 9.70
CA ALA A 274 -5.50 -10.30 9.15
C ALA A 274 -6.71 -10.01 10.05
N VAL A 275 -7.08 -8.73 10.09
CA VAL A 275 -8.25 -8.29 10.85
C VAL A 275 -9.54 -8.79 10.17
N ASP A 276 -10.50 -9.24 10.98
CA ASP A 276 -11.89 -9.56 10.61
C ASP A 276 -12.77 -8.93 11.71
N ASN A 277 -13.29 -7.71 11.47
CA ASN A 277 -13.99 -6.94 12.50
C ASN A 277 -15.39 -7.51 12.75
N ASN A 278 -16.06 -7.98 11.70
CA ASN A 278 -17.44 -8.46 11.78
C ASN A 278 -17.54 -9.95 12.18
N LYS A 279 -16.42 -10.68 12.13
CA LYS A 279 -16.23 -12.09 12.51
C LYS A 279 -17.03 -13.07 11.66
N ASN A 280 -17.21 -12.77 10.37
CA ASN A 280 -17.87 -13.65 9.41
C ASN A 280 -16.90 -14.70 8.84
N GLY A 281 -15.59 -14.58 9.10
CA GLY A 281 -14.55 -15.48 8.63
C GLY A 281 -13.90 -15.07 7.30
N LEU A 282 -14.20 -13.88 6.79
CA LEU A 282 -13.46 -13.19 5.74
C LEU A 282 -12.63 -12.07 6.39
N PRO A 283 -11.35 -11.93 6.05
CA PRO A 283 -10.57 -10.75 6.40
C PRO A 283 -11.21 -9.46 5.86
N SER A 284 -11.00 -8.34 6.56
CA SER A 284 -11.54 -7.02 6.18
C SER A 284 -11.22 -6.66 4.73
N TYR A 285 -9.95 -6.80 4.33
CA TYR A 285 -9.48 -6.50 2.97
C TYR A 285 -10.02 -7.40 1.86
N LEU A 286 -10.78 -8.46 2.20
CA LEU A 286 -11.45 -9.36 1.27
C LEU A 286 -12.99 -9.33 1.46
N ASP A 287 -13.50 -8.37 2.23
CA ASP A 287 -14.90 -8.31 2.66
C ASP A 287 -15.51 -6.95 2.36
N ILE A 288 -16.00 -6.81 1.13
CA ILE A 288 -16.75 -5.65 0.63
C ILE A 288 -17.93 -5.19 1.50
N GLU A 289 -18.41 -6.00 2.45
CA GLU A 289 -19.45 -5.60 3.41
C GLU A 289 -18.88 -4.89 4.67
N GLU A 290 -17.55 -4.79 4.81
CA GLU A 290 -16.83 -4.38 6.02
C GLU A 290 -16.04 -3.07 5.88
N ASP A 291 -16.75 -1.96 5.66
CA ASP A 291 -16.08 -0.79 5.10
C ASP A 291 -16.15 0.56 5.90
N PHE A 292 -14.99 1.23 5.98
CA PHE A 292 -14.52 2.57 6.46
C PHE A 292 -14.86 3.18 7.84
N LEU A 293 -13.79 3.73 8.45
CA LEU A 293 -13.72 4.43 9.74
C LEU A 293 -13.37 5.93 9.61
N VAL A 294 -14.34 6.84 9.77
CA VAL A 294 -14.04 8.28 9.94
C VAL A 294 -13.81 8.61 11.41
N THR A 295 -12.74 9.35 11.70
CA THR A 295 -12.46 9.83 13.07
C THR A 295 -12.75 11.32 13.28
N VAL A 296 -13.21 11.70 14.47
CA VAL A 296 -13.48 13.10 14.84
C VAL A 296 -13.18 13.38 16.31
N GLN A 297 -12.65 14.57 16.62
CA GLN A 297 -12.52 15.07 17.99
C GLN A 297 -13.41 16.29 18.19
N LEU A 298 -14.17 16.32 19.29
CA LEU A 298 -15.16 17.35 19.55
C LEU A 298 -15.05 17.91 20.96
N ARG A 299 -15.22 19.23 21.06
CA ARG A 299 -15.48 19.90 22.34
C ARG A 299 -16.74 20.74 22.24
N VAL A 300 -17.63 20.64 23.22
CA VAL A 300 -18.88 21.43 23.29
C VAL A 300 -19.25 21.72 24.75
N PHE A 301 -19.95 22.84 24.99
CA PHE A 301 -20.51 23.13 26.31
C PHE A 301 -22.02 23.31 26.23
N LEU A 302 -22.70 22.87 27.28
CA LEU A 302 -24.14 22.99 27.48
C LEU A 302 -24.45 24.13 28.44
N GLN A 303 -25.40 24.98 28.06
CA GLN A 303 -25.96 25.96 28.99
C GLN A 303 -26.80 25.23 30.06
N GLY A 304 -26.73 25.66 31.30
CA GLY A 304 -27.41 24.96 32.40
C GLY A 304 -26.37 24.37 33.34
N PRO A 305 -25.68 23.28 32.97
CA PRO A 305 -24.61 22.74 33.81
C PRO A 305 -23.35 23.61 33.76
N TYR A 306 -23.10 24.42 32.72
CA TYR A 306 -21.89 25.25 32.67
C TYR A 306 -21.81 26.29 33.79
N SER A 307 -20.70 26.26 34.54
CA SER A 307 -20.41 27.18 35.64
C SER A 307 -19.30 28.17 35.24
N THR A 308 -19.66 29.46 35.19
CA THR A 308 -18.69 30.53 34.91
C THR A 308 -17.64 30.70 36.01
N ALA A 309 -17.88 30.16 37.21
CA ALA A 309 -16.95 30.22 38.34
C ALA A 309 -15.81 29.21 38.19
N THR A 310 -16.09 28.02 37.65
CA THR A 310 -15.10 26.95 37.49
C THR A 310 -14.58 26.85 36.06
N GLY A 311 -15.32 27.37 35.07
CA GLY A 311 -15.04 27.15 33.66
C GLY A 311 -15.37 25.72 33.19
N LEU A 312 -16.10 24.95 34.00
CA LEU A 312 -16.48 23.57 33.75
C LEU A 312 -18.00 23.40 33.84
N MET A 313 -18.52 22.34 33.23
CA MET A 313 -19.90 21.89 33.45
C MET A 313 -20.03 21.16 34.77
N GLU A 314 -21.13 21.35 35.49
CA GLU A 314 -21.51 20.54 36.63
C GLU A 314 -22.07 19.20 36.17
N ASN A 315 -21.79 18.14 36.92
CA ASN A 315 -22.21 16.79 36.61
C ASN A 315 -23.21 16.23 37.63
N GLU A 316 -24.15 17.07 38.09
CA GLU A 316 -25.11 16.68 39.15
C GLU A 316 -25.97 15.47 38.76
N LEU A 317 -26.42 15.40 37.50
CA LEU A 317 -27.17 14.24 36.98
C LEU A 317 -26.37 12.94 37.14
N PHE A 318 -25.08 12.99 36.80
CA PHE A 318 -24.20 11.84 36.89
C PHE A 318 -23.95 11.44 38.36
N GLN A 319 -23.67 12.42 39.23
CA GLN A 319 -23.49 12.20 40.67
C GLN A 319 -24.73 11.61 41.35
N LYS A 320 -25.93 11.90 40.83
CA LYS A 320 -27.21 11.34 41.29
C LYS A 320 -27.57 10.01 40.63
N SER A 321 -26.70 9.47 39.76
CA SER A 321 -26.92 8.25 38.99
C SER A 321 -28.17 8.30 38.10
N TYR A 322 -28.50 9.48 37.60
CA TYR A 322 -29.63 9.67 36.68
C TYR A 322 -29.24 9.52 35.21
N VAL A 323 -27.99 9.85 34.84
CA VAL A 323 -27.51 9.63 33.48
C VAL A 323 -27.53 8.11 33.19
N PRO A 324 -28.26 7.66 32.15
CA PRO A 324 -28.32 6.24 31.82
C PRO A 324 -26.96 5.75 31.32
N THR A 325 -26.64 4.49 31.62
CA THR A 325 -25.41 3.87 31.12
C THR A 325 -25.50 3.52 29.63
N LEU A 326 -26.70 3.33 29.09
CA LEU A 326 -26.97 3.17 27.65
C LEU A 326 -27.36 4.53 27.06
N GLN A 327 -26.87 4.82 25.85
CA GLN A 327 -27.21 6.04 25.12
C GLN A 327 -28.74 6.28 25.04
N PRO A 328 -29.23 7.51 25.28
CA PRO A 328 -30.66 7.80 25.44
C PRO A 328 -31.41 8.08 24.13
N TYR A 329 -30.68 8.22 23.02
CA TYR A 329 -31.22 8.59 21.70
C TYR A 329 -31.88 7.41 20.97
N GLY A 330 -31.64 6.17 21.40
CA GLY A 330 -32.33 4.96 20.89
C GLY A 330 -33.69 4.69 21.53
N GLU A 331 -33.96 3.43 21.89
CA GLU A 331 -35.26 2.95 22.40
C GLU A 331 -35.69 3.47 23.80
N LEU A 332 -34.94 4.40 24.41
CA LEU A 332 -35.17 4.89 25.77
C LEU A 332 -36.37 5.86 25.83
N LYS A 333 -37.58 5.28 25.86
CA LYS A 333 -38.90 5.93 25.98
C LYS A 333 -39.01 6.99 27.11
N THR A 334 -38.21 6.89 28.16
CA THR A 334 -38.34 7.69 29.38
C THR A 334 -37.50 8.96 29.40
N ALA A 335 -36.41 9.04 28.62
CA ALA A 335 -35.47 10.17 28.65
C ALA A 335 -36.10 11.49 28.16
N PHE A 336 -37.13 11.40 27.33
CA PHE A 336 -37.85 12.54 26.75
C PHE A 336 -39.20 12.83 27.43
N GLY A 337 -39.50 12.17 28.56
CA GLY A 337 -40.70 12.45 29.35
C GLY A 337 -42.03 11.95 28.76
N TYR A 338 -42.01 11.17 27.67
CA TYR A 338 -43.21 10.57 27.07
C TYR A 338 -43.61 9.28 27.78
N VAL A 339 -44.13 9.42 28.99
CA VAL A 339 -44.95 8.35 29.59
C VAL A 339 -46.24 8.32 28.77
N ASP A 340 -46.36 7.36 27.84
CA ASP A 340 -47.62 6.95 27.15
C ASP A 340 -47.92 7.46 25.71
N SER A 341 -46.94 7.85 24.89
CA SER A 341 -47.24 8.27 23.49
C SER A 341 -47.42 7.12 22.48
N GLY A 342 -47.13 5.86 22.84
CA GLY A 342 -47.15 4.73 21.90
C GLY A 342 -46.17 4.85 20.71
N SER A 343 -45.44 5.96 20.61
CA SER A 343 -44.49 6.26 19.55
C SER A 343 -43.14 5.62 19.89
N THR A 344 -42.66 4.76 19.01
CA THR A 344 -41.38 4.06 19.09
C THR A 344 -40.25 4.82 18.38
N VAL A 345 -40.48 6.08 18.01
CA VAL A 345 -39.57 6.83 17.13
C VAL A 345 -38.54 7.58 17.96
N SER A 346 -37.27 7.21 17.81
CA SER A 346 -36.12 7.98 18.28
C SER A 346 -36.23 9.43 17.78
N PRO A 347 -36.02 10.45 18.64
CA PRO A 347 -36.13 11.86 18.23
C PRO A 347 -35.14 12.26 17.14
N PHE A 348 -34.07 11.49 16.94
CA PHE A 348 -33.06 11.73 15.92
C PHE A 348 -32.92 10.57 14.93
N ASP A 349 -33.82 9.58 14.98
CA ASP A 349 -33.73 8.35 14.19
C ASP A 349 -32.39 7.61 14.37
N TYR A 350 -31.86 7.66 15.59
CA TYR A 350 -30.60 7.04 15.96
C TYR A 350 -30.85 5.70 16.67
N HIS A 351 -30.25 4.63 16.17
CA HIS A 351 -30.47 3.25 16.65
C HIS A 351 -29.21 2.58 17.23
N GLY A 352 -28.18 3.39 17.56
CA GLY A 352 -26.94 2.88 18.16
C GLY A 352 -27.14 2.20 19.51
N LYS A 353 -26.11 1.50 19.99
CA LYS A 353 -26.18 0.70 21.23
C LYS A 353 -25.07 1.04 22.22
N GLU A 354 -24.47 2.22 22.08
CA GLU A 354 -23.31 2.64 22.86
C GLU A 354 -23.65 2.65 24.35
N THR A 355 -22.79 2.03 25.15
CA THR A 355 -22.94 1.92 26.60
C THR A 355 -21.66 2.41 27.28
N MET A 356 -21.79 3.26 28.30
CA MET A 356 -20.64 3.74 29.07
C MET A 356 -19.91 2.56 29.72
N SER A 357 -18.62 2.46 29.46
CA SER A 357 -17.77 1.49 30.13
C SER A 357 -17.44 1.90 31.56
N ALA A 358 -16.88 0.95 32.33
CA ALA A 358 -16.46 1.23 33.71
C ALA A 358 -15.40 2.34 33.80
N SER A 359 -14.53 2.51 32.79
CA SER A 359 -13.52 3.57 32.78
C SER A 359 -14.17 4.94 32.64
N VAL A 360 -15.12 5.10 31.73
CA VAL A 360 -15.88 6.34 31.56
C VAL A 360 -16.70 6.66 32.81
N LEU A 361 -17.36 5.65 33.40
CA LEU A 361 -18.14 5.81 34.63
C LEU A 361 -17.31 6.17 35.87
N THR A 362 -16.02 5.92 35.86
CA THR A 362 -15.13 6.21 37.00
C THR A 362 -14.24 7.43 36.76
N ALA A 363 -14.38 8.11 35.61
CA ALA A 363 -13.67 9.35 35.33
C ALA A 363 -14.07 10.46 36.32
N THR A 364 -13.10 11.28 36.73
CA THR A 364 -13.27 12.29 37.79
C THR A 364 -12.73 13.66 37.38
N ALA A 365 -12.87 14.65 38.26
CA ALA A 365 -12.39 16.02 38.07
C ALA A 365 -12.96 16.66 36.79
N LYS A 366 -12.12 16.97 35.80
CA LYS A 366 -12.52 17.62 34.55
C LYS A 366 -13.06 16.65 33.50
N ASP A 367 -12.67 15.37 33.59
CA ASP A 367 -13.06 14.32 32.64
C ASP A 367 -14.31 13.56 33.13
N ALA A 368 -14.92 13.99 34.25
CA ALA A 368 -16.12 13.34 34.77
C ALA A 368 -17.29 13.47 33.77
N PRO A 369 -18.11 12.42 33.55
CA PRO A 369 -19.24 12.50 32.64
C PRO A 369 -20.27 13.52 33.10
N VAL A 370 -20.83 14.28 32.16
CA VAL A 370 -21.92 15.23 32.35
C VAL A 370 -23.20 14.64 31.77
N ASP A 371 -23.15 14.23 30.49
CA ASP A 371 -24.31 13.71 29.77
C ASP A 371 -23.92 13.01 28.46
N TRP A 372 -24.91 12.55 27.70
CA TRP A 372 -24.73 12.03 26.34
C TRP A 372 -24.93 13.11 25.29
N VAL A 373 -24.16 13.06 24.20
CA VAL A 373 -24.39 13.84 22.98
C VAL A 373 -24.48 12.91 21.77
N LEU A 374 -25.17 13.38 20.73
CA LEU A 374 -25.24 12.70 19.45
C LEU A 374 -24.42 13.49 18.42
N VAL A 375 -23.48 12.81 17.79
CA VAL A 375 -22.63 13.35 16.74
C VAL A 375 -23.20 12.89 15.40
N GLU A 376 -23.32 13.80 14.45
CA GLU A 376 -23.77 13.48 13.08
C GLU A 376 -22.80 14.08 12.07
N LEU A 377 -22.52 13.31 11.02
CA LEU A 377 -21.86 13.78 9.81
C LEU A 377 -22.94 14.06 8.77
N ARG A 378 -22.93 15.27 8.20
CA ARG A 378 -23.85 15.65 7.11
C ARG A 378 -23.10 15.84 5.80
N ASP A 379 -23.78 15.50 4.71
CA ASP A 379 -23.26 15.61 3.36
C ASP A 379 -22.85 17.05 3.00
N LYS A 380 -21.71 17.20 2.32
CA LYS A 380 -21.14 18.51 1.96
C LYS A 380 -21.99 19.33 0.99
N PHE A 381 -22.77 18.67 0.14
CA PHE A 381 -23.61 19.29 -0.87
C PHE A 381 -25.06 19.49 -0.39
N ASP A 382 -25.54 18.60 0.48
CA ASP A 382 -26.88 18.65 1.06
C ASP A 382 -26.83 18.42 2.59
N PRO A 383 -26.75 19.48 3.40
CA PRO A 383 -26.62 19.37 4.86
C PRO A 383 -27.89 18.81 5.55
N THR A 384 -28.97 18.52 4.81
CA THR A 384 -30.13 17.80 5.35
C THR A 384 -29.90 16.29 5.39
N LYS A 385 -29.02 15.75 4.53
CA LYS A 385 -28.68 14.33 4.49
C LYS A 385 -27.65 13.98 5.56
N ARG A 386 -27.86 12.84 6.24
CA ARG A 386 -26.94 12.29 7.23
C ARG A 386 -26.08 11.22 6.55
N SER A 387 -24.77 11.32 6.69
CA SER A 387 -23.79 10.36 6.16
C SER A 387 -23.35 9.37 7.25
N GLY A 388 -23.32 9.79 8.51
CA GLY A 388 -22.98 8.92 9.64
C GLY A 388 -23.42 9.51 10.97
N MET A 389 -23.58 8.67 11.99
CA MET A 389 -24.01 9.08 13.32
C MET A 389 -23.36 8.21 14.39
N MET A 390 -22.98 8.80 15.52
CA MET A 390 -22.64 8.05 16.73
C MET A 390 -22.98 8.83 18.00
N SER A 391 -23.21 8.15 19.13
CA SER A 391 -23.34 8.79 20.42
C SER A 391 -22.02 8.80 21.19
N GLY A 392 -21.70 9.95 21.81
CA GLY A 392 -20.55 10.12 22.68
C GLY A 392 -20.94 10.63 24.06
N VAL A 393 -20.01 10.53 25.01
CA VAL A 393 -20.19 11.01 26.39
C VAL A 393 -19.52 12.37 26.52
N LEU A 394 -20.28 13.36 26.93
CA LEU A 394 -19.80 14.71 27.21
C LEU A 394 -19.18 14.78 28.60
N GLN A 395 -17.97 15.31 28.71
CA GLN A 395 -17.23 15.50 29.96
C GLN A 395 -17.29 16.95 30.48
N ARG A 396 -16.89 17.18 31.73
CA ARG A 396 -17.02 18.51 32.38
C ARG A 396 -16.20 19.62 31.73
N ASP A 397 -15.08 19.31 31.08
CA ASP A 397 -14.28 20.27 30.29
C ASP A 397 -14.77 20.42 28.85
N GLY A 398 -15.86 19.74 28.49
CA GLY A 398 -16.54 19.84 27.21
C GLY A 398 -16.06 18.82 26.19
N ASP A 399 -15.03 18.04 26.47
CA ASP A 399 -14.58 16.99 25.57
C ASP A 399 -15.70 15.95 25.39
N VAL A 400 -15.90 15.52 24.15
CA VAL A 400 -16.77 14.38 23.83
C VAL A 400 -15.89 13.16 23.67
N VAL A 401 -16.17 12.12 24.45
CA VAL A 401 -15.40 10.88 24.44
C VAL A 401 -16.24 9.70 24.00
N ASP A 402 -15.59 8.71 23.41
CA ASP A 402 -16.21 7.45 23.07
C ASP A 402 -16.68 6.72 24.34
N ALA A 403 -17.89 6.21 24.31
CA ALA A 403 -18.52 5.65 25.51
C ALA A 403 -17.86 4.35 26.00
N VAL A 404 -17.22 3.60 25.11
CA VAL A 404 -16.64 2.29 25.40
C VAL A 404 -15.17 2.46 25.83
N THR A 405 -14.41 3.21 25.05
CA THR A 405 -12.97 3.37 25.22
C THR A 405 -12.60 4.55 26.12
N GLY A 406 -13.44 5.58 26.20
CA GLY A 406 -13.10 6.87 26.83
C GLY A 406 -12.13 7.72 26.02
N SER A 407 -11.85 7.34 24.76
CA SER A 407 -11.02 8.10 23.84
C SER A 407 -11.67 9.42 23.46
N LYS A 408 -10.88 10.49 23.32
CA LYS A 408 -11.35 11.78 22.78
C LYS A 408 -11.57 11.74 21.27
N THR A 409 -10.92 10.79 20.61
CA THR A 409 -11.15 10.47 19.20
C THR A 409 -12.35 9.54 19.11
N LEU A 410 -13.39 10.04 18.46
CA LEU A 410 -14.60 9.31 18.14
C LEU A 410 -14.44 8.64 16.77
N SER A 411 -14.88 7.40 16.66
CA SER A 411 -14.77 6.55 15.48
C SER A 411 -16.17 6.25 14.94
N ILE A 412 -16.48 6.75 13.74
CA ILE A 412 -17.78 6.58 13.07
C ILE A 412 -17.59 5.58 11.93
N PHE A 413 -18.14 4.38 12.12
CA PHE A 413 -18.10 3.27 11.17
C PHE A 413 -19.11 3.47 10.03
N GLY A 414 -18.82 2.87 8.87
CA GLY A 414 -19.67 2.93 7.67
C GLY A 414 -19.66 4.30 7.00
N VAL A 415 -18.56 5.05 7.14
CA VAL A 415 -18.39 6.37 6.54
C VAL A 415 -16.98 6.48 5.96
N THR A 416 -16.90 6.84 4.69
CA THR A 416 -15.64 7.09 3.97
C THR A 416 -14.99 8.41 4.38
N ASP A 417 -13.66 8.46 4.28
CA ASP A 417 -12.90 9.70 4.43
C ASP A 417 -13.40 10.79 3.46
N GLY A 418 -13.53 12.03 3.95
CA GLY A 418 -14.12 13.09 3.15
C GLY A 418 -14.46 14.37 3.88
N ASP A 419 -15.07 15.29 3.14
CA ASP A 419 -15.54 16.57 3.70
C ASP A 419 -16.98 16.43 4.21
N TYR A 420 -17.18 16.70 5.50
CA TYR A 420 -18.50 16.61 6.13
C TYR A 420 -18.80 17.85 6.96
N TYR A 421 -20.08 18.25 7.03
CA TYR A 421 -20.49 19.10 8.15
C TYR A 421 -20.57 18.24 9.41
N VAL A 422 -19.95 18.70 10.49
CA VAL A 422 -20.01 18.00 11.78
C VAL A 422 -21.05 18.67 12.66
N VAL A 423 -21.97 17.87 13.19
CA VAL A 423 -23.09 18.29 14.03
C VAL A 423 -22.97 17.67 15.41
N VAL A 424 -23.28 18.46 16.44
CA VAL A 424 -23.53 17.95 17.79
C VAL A 424 -24.95 18.28 18.20
N ARG A 425 -25.69 17.25 18.61
CA ARG A 425 -27.05 17.34 19.17
C ARG A 425 -27.06 16.88 20.63
N HIS A 426 -28.03 17.41 21.36
CA HIS A 426 -28.28 17.04 22.75
C HIS A 426 -29.80 17.03 23.02
N ARG A 427 -30.25 16.28 24.02
CA ARG A 427 -31.69 16.01 24.26
C ARG A 427 -32.59 17.22 24.53
N ASN A 428 -32.04 18.32 25.02
CA ASN A 428 -32.76 19.51 25.51
C ASN A 428 -32.13 20.85 25.04
N HIS A 429 -31.13 20.78 24.17
CA HIS A 429 -30.42 21.96 23.65
C HIS A 429 -30.57 22.05 22.14
N LEU A 430 -30.55 23.27 21.61
CA LEU A 430 -30.38 23.48 20.17
C LEU A 430 -28.99 22.99 19.73
N GLY A 431 -28.96 22.13 18.72
CA GLY A 431 -27.72 21.58 18.17
C GLY A 431 -26.85 22.65 17.47
N VAL A 432 -25.59 22.30 17.25
CA VAL A 432 -24.62 23.13 16.51
C VAL A 432 -24.05 22.36 15.33
N MET A 433 -23.70 23.08 14.26
CA MET A 433 -23.06 22.53 13.07
C MET A 433 -21.90 23.44 12.65
N THR A 434 -20.84 22.85 12.08
CA THR A 434 -19.74 23.61 11.44
C THR A 434 -20.28 24.55 10.36
N ALA A 435 -19.66 25.72 10.17
CA ALA A 435 -20.13 26.67 9.14
C ALA A 435 -19.90 26.20 7.70
N ALA A 436 -18.94 25.30 7.51
CA ALA A 436 -18.56 24.70 6.25
C ALA A 436 -18.21 23.22 6.49
N PRO A 437 -18.20 22.38 5.45
CA PRO A 437 -17.66 21.04 5.52
C PRO A 437 -16.20 21.08 5.98
N ILE A 438 -15.80 20.11 6.80
CA ILE A 438 -14.42 19.91 7.27
C ILE A 438 -13.96 18.56 6.74
N SER A 439 -12.73 18.51 6.22
CA SER A 439 -12.07 17.28 5.81
C SER A 439 -11.77 16.45 7.05
N LEU A 440 -12.45 15.32 7.20
CA LEU A 440 -12.20 14.36 8.25
C LEU A 440 -11.23 13.31 7.70
N LYS A 441 -10.15 13.09 8.46
CA LYS A 441 -9.02 12.23 8.15
C LYS A 441 -8.48 11.63 9.44
N THR A 442 -7.64 10.62 9.32
CA THR A 442 -6.88 10.06 10.44
C THR A 442 -5.43 10.60 10.41
N PRO A 443 -4.91 11.26 11.48
CA PRO A 443 -5.56 11.57 12.76
C PRO A 443 -6.49 12.81 12.69
N PRO A 444 -7.51 12.89 13.56
CA PRO A 444 -8.52 13.96 13.49
C PRO A 444 -8.06 15.28 14.14
N GLU A 445 -8.48 16.40 13.57
CA GLU A 445 -8.37 17.72 14.21
C GLU A 445 -9.52 17.96 15.19
N LEU A 446 -9.25 18.69 16.28
CA LEU A 446 -10.26 19.10 17.26
C LEU A 446 -11.20 20.15 16.68
N ILE A 447 -12.49 19.81 16.60
CA ILE A 447 -13.57 20.76 16.32
C ILE A 447 -14.09 21.30 17.66
N ASP A 448 -13.63 22.49 18.02
CA ASP A 448 -13.95 23.12 19.31
C ASP A 448 -15.17 24.07 19.21
N PHE A 449 -16.36 23.57 19.55
CA PHE A 449 -17.58 24.37 19.67
C PHE A 449 -17.70 25.16 20.99
N THR A 450 -16.69 25.17 21.85
CA THR A 450 -16.67 26.03 23.04
C THR A 450 -16.02 27.38 22.77
N HIS A 451 -15.21 27.46 21.71
CA HIS A 451 -14.49 28.68 21.36
C HIS A 451 -15.38 29.64 20.53
N PRO A 452 -15.58 30.92 20.96
CA PRO A 452 -16.41 31.89 20.23
C PRO A 452 -15.92 32.21 18.80
N GLY A 453 -14.64 31.97 18.51
CA GLY A 453 -14.06 32.15 17.17
C GLY A 453 -14.41 31.04 16.17
N THR A 454 -14.90 29.88 16.64
CA THR A 454 -15.30 28.77 15.76
C THR A 454 -16.53 29.17 14.96
N LYS A 455 -16.39 29.17 13.64
CA LYS A 455 -17.48 29.52 12.72
C LYS A 455 -18.51 28.39 12.68
N ILE A 456 -19.77 28.72 12.94
CA ILE A 456 -20.89 27.78 12.96
C ILE A 456 -21.95 28.13 11.92
N TYR A 457 -22.69 27.13 11.48
CA TYR A 457 -23.81 27.32 10.58
C TYR A 457 -24.89 28.18 11.25
N GLY A 458 -25.51 29.08 10.47
CA GLY A 458 -26.51 30.02 10.98
C GLY A 458 -25.94 31.23 11.73
N GLY A 459 -24.62 31.33 11.89
CA GLY A 459 -23.93 32.47 12.47
C GLY A 459 -23.81 32.43 14.00
N VAL A 460 -23.16 33.43 14.57
CA VAL A 460 -22.73 33.45 15.99
C VAL A 460 -23.87 33.30 17.01
N ASN A 461 -25.07 33.79 16.70
CA ASN A 461 -26.22 33.75 17.62
C ASN A 461 -26.86 32.35 17.72
N SER A 462 -26.42 31.38 16.92
CA SER A 462 -26.87 29.98 17.00
C SER A 462 -26.41 29.28 18.29
N ARG A 463 -25.51 29.92 19.05
CA ARG A 463 -25.07 29.54 20.39
C ARG A 463 -25.19 30.75 21.32
N LEU A 464 -25.30 30.50 22.62
CA LEU A 464 -25.10 31.52 23.64
C LEU A 464 -23.59 31.75 23.76
N GLN A 465 -23.10 32.98 23.59
CA GLN A 465 -21.66 33.22 23.69
C GLN A 465 -21.32 34.58 24.30
N ASN A 466 -20.12 34.65 24.87
CA ASN A 466 -19.44 35.88 25.23
C ASN A 466 -18.04 35.93 24.58
N SER A 467 -17.16 36.81 25.04
CA SER A 467 -15.80 36.95 24.48
C SER A 467 -14.89 35.75 24.69
N SER A 468 -15.24 34.83 25.60
CA SER A 468 -14.35 33.77 26.09
C SER A 468 -14.93 32.36 25.92
N VAL A 469 -16.26 32.20 25.91
CA VAL A 469 -16.91 30.89 25.80
C VAL A 469 -18.20 30.95 24.99
N ALA A 470 -18.49 29.87 24.27
CA ALA A 470 -19.74 29.59 23.59
C ALA A 470 -20.39 28.31 24.15
N LEU A 471 -21.71 28.34 24.32
CA LEU A 471 -22.55 27.31 24.92
C LEU A 471 -23.73 27.01 23.99
N LEU A 472 -24.18 25.76 23.90
CA LEU A 472 -25.45 25.45 23.25
C LEU A 472 -26.60 26.08 24.04
N TRP A 473 -27.66 26.52 23.34
CA TRP A 473 -28.84 27.08 24.00
C TRP A 473 -29.69 25.97 24.62
N ALA A 474 -29.94 26.04 25.93
CA ALA A 474 -30.90 25.16 26.59
C ALA A 474 -32.35 25.59 26.28
N GLY A 475 -33.27 24.65 26.09
CA GLY A 475 -34.69 24.97 26.03
C GLY A 475 -35.54 24.18 25.06
N ASP A 476 -34.95 23.34 24.20
CA ASP A 476 -35.69 22.53 23.21
C ASP A 476 -36.18 21.22 23.85
N THR A 477 -37.19 21.33 24.72
CA THR A 477 -37.68 20.23 25.55
C THR A 477 -38.53 19.20 24.80
N ASN A 478 -39.05 19.57 23.64
CA ASN A 478 -39.88 18.72 22.79
C ASN A 478 -39.21 18.36 21.46
N ASN A 479 -37.91 18.65 21.31
CA ASN A 479 -37.14 18.45 20.09
C ASN A 479 -37.88 19.02 18.86
N SER A 480 -38.36 20.26 18.96
CA SER A 480 -38.96 21.01 17.87
C SER A 480 -37.93 21.81 17.06
N ASN A 481 -36.64 21.78 17.46
CA ASN A 481 -35.57 22.61 16.92
C ASN A 481 -35.91 24.10 17.06
N SER A 482 -36.63 24.44 18.11
CA SER A 482 -37.09 25.79 18.44
C SER A 482 -37.23 25.92 19.94
N ILE A 483 -36.92 27.10 20.48
CA ILE A 483 -37.18 27.43 21.88
C ILE A 483 -38.37 28.39 21.93
N ILE A 484 -39.46 27.94 22.54
CA ILE A 484 -40.74 28.64 22.60
C ILE A 484 -41.23 28.70 24.05
N THR A 485 -41.38 29.89 24.63
CA THR A 485 -41.82 30.02 26.03
C THR A 485 -43.33 29.93 26.21
N THR A 486 -44.12 30.40 25.24
CA THR A 486 -45.58 30.53 25.35
C THR A 486 -46.27 30.24 24.03
N GLY A 487 -47.52 29.78 24.09
CA GLY A 487 -48.32 29.40 22.93
C GLY A 487 -48.39 27.87 22.69
N PRO A 488 -49.12 27.44 21.65
CA PRO A 488 -49.24 26.03 21.30
C PRO A 488 -47.88 25.41 20.98
N GLY A 489 -47.62 24.21 21.50
CA GLY A 489 -46.33 23.52 21.28
C GLY A 489 -45.14 24.16 21.99
N SER A 490 -45.36 25.05 22.97
CA SER A 490 -44.27 25.68 23.74
C SER A 490 -43.56 24.68 24.66
N ASP A 491 -42.25 24.84 24.79
CA ASP A 491 -41.41 24.11 25.73
C ASP A 491 -41.85 24.33 27.19
N GLY A 492 -42.32 25.53 27.51
CA GLY A 492 -42.89 25.83 28.83
C GLY A 492 -44.11 24.97 29.17
N SER A 493 -44.94 24.66 28.16
CA SER A 493 -46.09 23.77 28.33
C SER A 493 -45.67 22.30 28.49
N VAL A 494 -44.56 21.90 27.87
CA VAL A 494 -43.99 20.56 27.97
C VAL A 494 -43.41 20.33 29.37
N ILE A 495 -42.68 21.31 29.92
CA ILE A 495 -42.18 21.30 31.31
C ILE A 495 -43.35 21.15 32.29
N LEU A 496 -44.38 22.00 32.14
CA LEU A 496 -45.57 21.92 32.98
C LEU A 496 -46.27 20.57 32.86
N GLY A 497 -46.45 20.10 31.63
CA GLY A 497 -47.08 18.81 31.33
C GLY A 497 -46.38 17.66 32.05
N ALA A 498 -45.05 17.55 31.90
CA ALA A 498 -44.25 16.50 32.53
C ALA A 498 -44.43 16.45 34.07
N ILE A 499 -44.51 17.62 34.72
CA ILE A 499 -44.74 17.71 36.17
C ILE A 499 -46.16 17.27 36.54
N LEU A 500 -47.18 17.74 35.81
CA LEU A 500 -48.58 17.48 36.16
C LEU A 500 -48.99 16.03 35.91
N VAL A 501 -48.44 15.39 34.88
CA VAL A 501 -48.75 13.98 34.54
C VAL A 501 -47.85 12.98 35.25
N SER A 502 -46.85 13.44 36.01
CA SER A 502 -45.97 12.56 36.78
C SER A 502 -46.79 11.66 37.69
N PRO A 503 -46.60 10.32 37.65
CA PRO A 503 -47.30 9.39 38.52
C PRO A 503 -47.11 9.72 40.02
N ASP A 504 -46.00 10.34 40.40
CA ASP A 504 -45.68 10.68 41.78
C ASP A 504 -46.34 12.00 42.24
N ASN A 505 -46.80 12.83 41.30
CA ASN A 505 -47.51 14.08 41.60
C ASN A 505 -49.00 13.84 41.89
N LYS A 506 -49.30 13.10 42.95
CA LYS A 506 -50.68 12.70 43.32
C LYS A 506 -51.65 13.87 43.56
N LEU A 507 -51.12 15.07 43.82
CA LEU A 507 -51.90 16.28 44.10
C LEU A 507 -51.97 17.25 42.90
N VAL A 508 -51.38 16.90 41.75
CA VAL A 508 -51.35 17.74 40.54
C VAL A 508 -50.79 19.14 40.86
N ASN A 509 -49.75 19.18 41.69
CA ASN A 509 -49.13 20.40 42.17
C ASN A 509 -48.12 20.94 41.15
N THR A 510 -48.26 22.20 40.74
CA THR A 510 -47.34 22.88 39.81
C THR A 510 -45.97 23.20 40.43
N ALA A 511 -45.85 23.12 41.75
CA ALA A 511 -44.59 23.22 42.48
C ALA A 511 -43.99 21.84 42.83
N PHE A 512 -44.54 20.75 42.28
CA PHE A 512 -43.96 19.42 42.45
C PHE A 512 -42.57 19.36 41.80
N ARG A 513 -41.63 18.73 42.50
CA ARG A 513 -40.26 18.52 42.04
C ARG A 513 -40.19 17.15 41.37
N LEU A 514 -40.08 17.14 40.05
CA LEU A 514 -39.91 15.91 39.28
C LEU A 514 -38.41 15.59 39.18
N THR A 515 -37.96 14.54 39.87
CA THR A 515 -36.54 14.17 39.92
C THR A 515 -36.21 13.03 38.98
N GLY A 516 -35.11 13.15 38.23
CA GLY A 516 -34.65 12.10 37.32
C GLY A 516 -33.97 12.66 36.09
N TYR A 517 -33.87 11.83 35.06
CA TYR A 517 -33.26 12.17 33.78
C TYR A 517 -34.34 12.52 32.75
N TYR A 518 -34.58 13.82 32.57
CA TYR A 518 -35.65 14.34 31.71
C TYR A 518 -35.11 15.40 30.75
N ALA A 519 -35.65 15.45 29.53
CA ALA A 519 -35.40 16.54 28.57
C ALA A 519 -35.93 17.90 29.06
N THR A 520 -36.84 17.92 30.03
CA THR A 520 -37.39 19.15 30.63
C THR A 520 -36.52 19.75 31.73
N ASP A 521 -35.47 19.03 32.16
CA ASP A 521 -34.46 19.55 33.10
C ASP A 521 -33.42 20.34 32.31
N LEU A 522 -33.59 21.67 32.26
CA LEU A 522 -32.77 22.58 31.46
C LEU A 522 -31.50 23.02 32.18
N ASN A 523 -31.54 23.08 33.52
CA ASN A 523 -30.37 23.42 34.30
C ASN A 523 -29.50 22.19 34.64
N MET A 524 -30.00 20.99 34.35
CA MET A 524 -29.32 19.70 34.49
C MET A 524 -28.92 19.41 35.95
N ASP A 525 -29.76 19.84 36.89
CA ASP A 525 -29.60 19.58 38.32
C ASP A 525 -30.37 18.33 38.79
N GLY A 526 -31.00 17.57 37.89
CA GLY A 526 -31.77 16.36 38.19
C GLY A 526 -33.13 16.62 38.80
N ALA A 527 -33.64 17.86 38.73
CA ALA A 527 -34.95 18.23 39.23
C ALA A 527 -35.66 19.24 38.32
N VAL A 528 -36.67 18.75 37.60
CA VAL A 528 -37.57 19.59 36.80
C VAL A 528 -38.52 20.36 37.71
N LEU A 529 -38.51 21.69 37.57
CA LEU A 529 -39.33 22.63 38.32
C LEU A 529 -40.00 23.64 37.39
N TYR A 530 -41.31 23.79 37.51
CA TYR A 530 -42.06 24.82 36.77
C TYR A 530 -42.12 26.16 37.53
N THR A 531 -42.21 26.13 38.86
CA THR A 531 -42.23 27.33 39.72
C THR A 531 -41.28 27.19 40.90
N GLY A 532 -40.88 28.31 41.48
CA GLY A 532 -39.96 28.37 42.61
C GLY A 532 -38.54 28.78 42.21
N PRO A 533 -37.60 28.80 43.17
CA PRO A 533 -36.21 29.14 42.89
C PRO A 533 -35.55 28.06 42.03
N ARG A 534 -34.68 28.49 41.09
CA ARG A 534 -33.95 27.62 40.15
C ARG A 534 -34.86 26.74 39.27
N ASN A 535 -36.06 27.20 38.94
CA ASN A 535 -36.95 26.53 38.00
C ASN A 535 -36.43 26.59 36.54
N ASP A 536 -36.76 25.57 35.76
CA ASP A 536 -36.33 25.44 34.36
C ASP A 536 -36.98 26.48 33.44
N THR A 537 -38.21 26.88 33.77
CA THR A 537 -38.94 27.91 33.02
C THR A 537 -38.24 29.27 33.04
N ASN A 538 -37.42 29.58 34.06
CA ASN A 538 -36.62 30.80 34.07
C ASN A 538 -35.44 30.73 33.09
N VAL A 539 -34.82 29.55 32.91
CA VAL A 539 -33.78 29.36 31.89
C VAL A 539 -34.39 29.59 30.51
N LEU A 540 -35.53 28.95 30.25
CA LEU A 540 -36.28 29.09 29.01
C LEU A 540 -36.66 30.54 28.71
N LEU A 541 -37.28 31.23 29.67
CA LEU A 541 -37.70 32.62 29.53
C LEU A 541 -36.51 33.58 29.38
N GLY A 542 -35.45 33.36 30.18
CA GLY A 542 -34.22 34.14 30.11
C GLY A 542 -33.59 34.07 28.72
N ASN A 543 -33.52 32.87 28.13
CA ASN A 543 -33.00 32.66 26.79
C ASN A 543 -33.78 33.43 25.74
N VAL A 544 -35.11 33.31 25.73
CA VAL A 544 -35.94 34.02 24.75
C VAL A 544 -35.84 35.54 24.91
N LEU A 545 -35.95 36.06 26.14
CA LEU A 545 -35.91 37.51 26.36
C LEU A 545 -34.55 38.13 26.04
N MET A 546 -33.46 37.42 26.34
CA MET A 546 -32.09 37.92 26.21
C MET A 546 -31.42 37.50 24.90
N HIS A 547 -32.12 36.79 24.02
CA HIS A 547 -31.56 36.40 22.73
C HIS A 547 -31.14 37.64 21.93
N PRO A 548 -29.93 37.68 21.33
CA PRO A 548 -29.43 38.88 20.64
C PRO A 548 -30.34 39.39 19.51
N ASP A 549 -31.04 38.48 18.84
CA ASP A 549 -31.98 38.83 17.76
C ASP A 549 -33.36 39.32 18.29
N ASN A 550 -33.65 39.16 19.58
CA ASN A 550 -34.90 39.61 20.22
C ASN A 550 -34.78 41.06 20.73
N ILE A 551 -34.66 42.00 19.80
CA ILE A 551 -34.46 43.43 20.12
C ILE A 551 -35.64 44.09 20.86
N THR A 552 -36.81 43.45 20.88
CA THR A 552 -38.03 43.95 21.55
C THR A 552 -38.26 43.32 22.92
N TYR A 553 -37.43 42.38 23.34
CA TYR A 553 -37.63 41.58 24.56
C TYR A 553 -39.02 40.90 24.57
N SER A 554 -39.49 40.47 23.40
CA SER A 554 -40.81 39.86 23.29
C SER A 554 -40.79 38.45 23.86
N ASN A 555 -41.75 38.12 24.73
CA ASN A 555 -41.87 36.77 25.28
C ASN A 555 -42.28 35.72 24.22
N ASN A 556 -42.92 36.14 23.14
CA ASN A 556 -43.34 35.26 22.04
C ASN A 556 -42.28 35.15 20.92
N PHE A 557 -41.09 35.73 21.12
CA PHE A 557 -39.98 35.51 20.20
C PHE A 557 -39.60 34.03 20.21
N ILE A 558 -39.32 33.49 19.03
CA ILE A 558 -38.95 32.09 18.87
C ILE A 558 -37.48 32.04 18.48
N ILE A 559 -36.66 31.37 19.29
CA ILE A 559 -35.28 31.05 18.90
C ILE A 559 -35.34 29.82 18.02
N GLN A 560 -34.95 29.98 16.75
CA GLN A 560 -34.93 28.89 15.78
C GLN A 560 -33.55 28.23 15.78
N GLY A 561 -33.52 26.90 15.97
CA GLY A 561 -32.32 26.11 15.74
C GLY A 561 -31.86 26.21 14.28
N LYS A 562 -30.55 26.13 14.07
CA LYS A 562 -29.96 26.36 12.74
C LYS A 562 -29.51 25.09 12.03
N VAL A 563 -29.38 23.98 12.75
CA VAL A 563 -29.07 22.69 12.14
C VAL A 563 -30.26 22.26 11.26
N PRO A 564 -30.05 21.99 9.96
CA PRO A 564 -31.09 21.47 9.08
C PRO A 564 -31.65 20.14 9.61
N ARG A 565 -32.92 19.87 9.31
CA ARG A 565 -33.60 18.63 9.70
C ARG A 565 -33.50 17.59 8.61
#